data_AF-A0A847DSZ1-F1
#
_entry.id   AF-A0A847DSZ1-F1
#
_cell.length_a   1.000
_cell.length_b   1.000
_cell.length_c   1.000
_cell.angle_alpha   90.00
_cell.angle_beta   90.00
_cell.angle_gamma   90.00
#
_symmetry.space_group_name_H-M   'P 1'
#
loop_
_entity.id
_entity.type
_entity.pdbx_description
1 polymer ?
#
loop_
_entity_poly.entity_id
_entity_poly.type
_entity_poly.pdbx_seq_one_letter_code
_entity_poly.pdbx_strand_id
1 'polypeptide(L)'
;LDFEGLRLYCHRVAGVVGELAANIFGASDPDGTREYAHQLGLAFQLTNIILDVGEDARRGRIYLPVEDLQRFGVAQHEILDSKHSERFEALMRFQAERAREHYRRAFAALPEADRQAQRPGLIMAAIYKTLLDEIERDGFKVLSQKLSLTPIRKLWLAWKTWVGGRPPKV
;
A
#
# COMPACT_ATOMS: atom_id res chain seq x y z
N LEU A 1 2.02 18.54 -1.95
CA LEU A 1 2.86 17.99 -0.86
C LEU A 1 4.05 17.29 -1.52
N ASP A 2 5.23 17.40 -0.94
CA ASP A 2 6.39 16.55 -1.25
C ASP A 2 6.17 15.14 -0.66
N PHE A 3 7.11 14.21 -0.91
CA PHE A 3 6.96 12.86 -0.38
C PHE A 3 7.02 12.83 1.15
N GLU A 4 7.84 13.65 1.79
CA GLU A 4 7.91 13.69 3.26
C GLU A 4 6.58 14.15 3.89
N GLY A 5 5.92 15.15 3.30
CA GLY A 5 4.58 15.55 3.70
C GLY A 5 3.56 14.42 3.51
N LEU A 6 3.65 13.66 2.40
CA LEU A 6 2.81 12.49 2.18
C LEU A 6 3.09 11.37 3.20
N ARG A 7 4.35 11.12 3.52
CA ARG A 7 4.78 10.10 4.48
C ARG A 7 4.25 10.42 5.88
N LEU A 8 4.31 11.69 6.30
CA LEU A 8 3.73 12.14 7.57
C LEU A 8 2.21 11.97 7.58
N TYR A 9 1.53 12.29 6.47
CA TYR A 9 0.09 12.02 6.33
C TYR A 9 -0.21 10.53 6.47
N CYS A 10 0.51 9.66 5.74
CA CYS A 10 0.33 8.21 5.80
C CYS A 10 0.58 7.65 7.21
N HIS A 11 1.60 8.15 7.90
CA HIS A 11 1.85 7.78 9.29
C HIS A 11 0.63 8.09 10.19
N ARG A 12 0.08 9.31 10.08
CA ARG A 12 -1.06 9.74 10.91
C ARG A 12 -2.35 8.97 10.64
N VAL A 13 -2.62 8.62 9.38
CA VAL A 13 -3.90 7.97 9.00
C VAL A 13 -3.86 6.44 8.99
N ALA A 14 -2.68 5.84 8.84
CA ALA A 14 -2.54 4.39 8.73
C ALA A 14 -1.45 3.81 9.65
N GLY A 15 -0.29 4.48 9.76
CA GLY A 15 0.81 4.02 10.61
C GLY A 15 0.42 3.88 12.08
N VAL A 16 -0.17 4.92 12.68
CA VAL A 16 -0.62 4.90 14.09
C VAL A 16 -1.68 3.80 14.34
N VAL A 17 -2.58 3.58 13.38
CA VAL A 17 -3.59 2.52 13.47
C VAL A 17 -2.93 1.13 13.41
N GLY A 18 -1.94 0.96 12.55
CA GLY A 18 -1.13 -0.26 12.49
C GLY A 18 -0.39 -0.54 13.80
N GLU A 19 0.28 0.47 14.36
CA GLU A 19 1.00 0.36 15.65
C GLU A 19 0.03 -0.02 16.79
N LEU A 20 -1.16 0.57 16.85
CA LEU A 20 -2.19 0.20 17.82
C LEU A 20 -2.67 -1.25 17.64
N ALA A 21 -2.96 -1.67 16.40
CA ALA A 21 -3.41 -3.02 16.11
C ALA A 21 -2.33 -4.06 16.47
N ALA A 22 -1.07 -3.80 16.12
CA ALA A 22 0.04 -4.69 16.43
C ALA A 22 0.22 -4.88 17.95
N ASN A 23 0.07 -3.81 18.73
CA ASN A 23 0.08 -3.89 20.20
C ASN A 23 -1.08 -4.72 20.76
N ILE A 24 -2.28 -4.63 20.17
CA ILE A 24 -3.44 -5.44 20.57
C ILE A 24 -3.21 -6.93 20.27
N PHE A 25 -2.60 -7.25 19.14
CA PHE A 25 -2.33 -8.64 18.76
C PHE A 25 -1.20 -9.28 19.59
N GLY A 26 -0.29 -8.46 20.11
CA GLY A 26 0.84 -8.89 20.92
C GLY A 26 2.18 -8.69 20.21
N ALA A 27 3.18 -8.26 20.99
CA ALA A 27 4.54 -8.02 20.54
C ALA A 27 5.53 -8.55 21.58
N SER A 28 6.29 -9.58 21.22
CA SER A 28 7.36 -10.14 22.05
C SER A 28 8.63 -9.30 21.94
N ASP A 29 8.84 -8.67 20.78
CA ASP A 29 9.82 -7.60 20.56
C ASP A 29 9.07 -6.32 20.15
N PRO A 30 8.81 -5.42 21.12
CA PRO A 30 8.03 -4.21 20.88
C PRO A 30 8.63 -3.29 19.82
N ASP A 31 9.96 -3.19 19.73
CA ASP A 31 10.60 -2.28 18.78
C ASP A 31 10.51 -2.82 17.35
N GLY A 32 10.85 -4.11 17.16
CA GLY A 32 10.73 -4.77 15.85
C GLY A 32 9.29 -4.83 15.34
N THR A 33 8.34 -5.20 16.20
CA THR A 33 6.92 -5.27 15.83
C THR A 33 6.31 -3.89 15.59
N ARG A 34 6.75 -2.85 16.30
CA ARG A 34 6.34 -1.47 16.02
C ARG A 34 6.85 -0.98 14.67
N GLU A 35 8.12 -1.23 14.34
CA GLU A 35 8.67 -0.87 13.03
C GLU A 35 7.96 -1.62 11.90
N TYR A 36 7.69 -2.92 12.08
CA TYR A 36 6.84 -3.69 11.17
C TYR A 36 5.49 -3.00 10.93
N ALA A 37 4.79 -2.64 12.02
CA ALA A 37 3.47 -2.04 11.95
C ALA A 37 3.48 -0.68 11.26
N HIS A 38 4.51 0.14 11.56
CA HIS A 38 4.71 1.43 10.93
C HIS A 38 4.91 1.30 9.41
N GLN A 39 5.86 0.47 8.99
CA GLN A 39 6.17 0.26 7.57
C GLN A 39 4.99 -0.37 6.82
N LEU A 40 4.28 -1.31 7.45
CA LEU A 40 3.10 -1.94 6.85
C LEU A 40 1.96 -0.93 6.67
N GLY A 41 1.73 -0.06 7.65
CA GLY A 41 0.75 1.02 7.56
C GLY A 41 1.06 2.00 6.42
N LEU A 42 2.34 2.38 6.25
CA LEU A 42 2.78 3.18 5.12
C LEU A 42 2.52 2.46 3.78
N ALA A 43 2.89 1.19 3.68
CA ALA A 43 2.67 0.40 2.46
C ALA A 43 1.18 0.30 2.09
N PHE A 44 0.31 0.10 3.08
CA PHE A 44 -1.14 0.10 2.88
C PHE A 44 -1.65 1.43 2.37
N GLN A 45 -1.25 2.54 3.00
CA GLN A 45 -1.78 3.84 2.59
C GLN A 45 -1.28 4.26 1.21
N LEU A 46 -0.03 3.97 0.87
CA LEU A 46 0.49 4.18 -0.48
C LEU A 46 -0.28 3.33 -1.50
N THR A 47 -0.58 2.08 -1.17
CA THR A 47 -1.39 1.20 -2.02
C THR A 47 -2.81 1.75 -2.20
N ASN A 48 -3.45 2.27 -1.15
CA ASN A 48 -4.76 2.91 -1.23
C ASN A 48 -4.73 4.14 -2.16
N ILE A 49 -3.72 5.00 -2.02
CA ILE A 49 -3.55 6.18 -2.88
C ILE A 49 -3.43 5.79 -4.35
N ILE A 50 -2.69 4.72 -4.67
CA ILE A 50 -2.57 4.21 -6.04
C ILE A 50 -3.92 3.67 -6.54
N LEU A 51 -4.61 2.88 -5.71
CA LEU A 51 -5.88 2.25 -6.06
C LEU A 51 -6.98 3.27 -6.32
N ASP A 52 -7.05 4.31 -5.50
CA ASP A 52 -8.14 5.28 -5.49
C ASP A 52 -7.80 6.60 -6.20
N VAL A 53 -6.63 6.72 -6.85
CA VAL A 53 -6.18 7.97 -7.49
C VAL A 53 -7.23 8.59 -8.42
N GLY A 54 -7.95 7.79 -9.21
CA GLY A 54 -9.04 8.29 -10.06
C GLY A 54 -10.28 8.71 -9.28
N GLU A 55 -10.64 7.99 -8.21
CA GLU A 55 -11.78 8.33 -7.36
C GLU A 55 -11.52 9.62 -6.57
N ASP A 56 -10.32 9.77 -6.04
CA ASP A 56 -9.87 10.98 -5.37
C ASP A 56 -9.80 12.17 -6.33
N ALA A 57 -9.30 11.97 -7.55
CA ALA A 57 -9.25 13.01 -8.58
C ALA A 57 -10.64 13.54 -8.94
N ARG A 58 -11.64 12.66 -9.06
CA ARG A 58 -13.06 13.05 -9.27
C ARG A 58 -13.64 13.87 -8.10
N ARG A 59 -13.06 13.75 -6.90
CA ARG A 59 -13.40 14.58 -5.72
C ARG A 59 -12.52 15.82 -5.59
N GLY A 60 -11.71 16.14 -6.60
CA GLY A 60 -10.79 17.28 -6.62
C GLY A 60 -9.56 17.10 -5.73
N ARG A 61 -9.18 15.86 -5.41
CA ARG A 61 -8.06 15.53 -4.52
C ARG A 61 -6.96 14.79 -5.28
N ILE A 62 -5.71 15.18 -5.03
CA ILE A 62 -4.53 14.45 -5.53
C ILE A 62 -3.56 14.29 -4.35
N TYR A 63 -3.31 13.04 -3.98
CA TYR A 63 -2.40 12.69 -2.89
C TYR A 63 -0.97 12.38 -3.37
N LEU A 64 -0.77 12.21 -4.68
CA LEU A 64 0.54 11.95 -5.26
C LEU A 64 1.51 13.11 -4.98
N PRO A 65 2.79 12.84 -4.66
CA PRO A 65 3.76 13.90 -4.41
C PRO A 65 3.98 14.79 -5.62
N VAL A 66 4.02 16.10 -5.41
CA VAL A 66 4.16 17.10 -6.48
C VAL A 66 5.51 16.98 -7.18
N GLU A 67 6.57 16.67 -6.43
CA GLU A 67 7.91 16.40 -6.99
C GLU A 67 7.92 15.19 -7.92
N ASP A 68 7.12 14.15 -7.63
CA ASP A 68 7.02 12.98 -8.50
C ASP A 68 6.19 13.31 -9.75
N LEU A 69 5.09 14.06 -9.61
CA LEU A 69 4.35 14.59 -10.76
C LEU A 69 5.25 15.37 -11.71
N GLN A 70 6.08 16.26 -11.17
CA GLN A 70 7.07 17.04 -11.94
C GLN A 70 8.13 16.13 -12.57
N ARG A 71 8.70 15.20 -11.80
CA ARG A 71 9.73 14.26 -12.26
C ARG A 71 9.30 13.44 -13.46
N PHE A 72 8.04 13.01 -13.49
CA PHE A 72 7.47 12.22 -14.58
C PHE A 72 6.76 13.07 -15.65
N GLY A 73 6.70 14.39 -15.49
CA GLY A 73 6.05 15.30 -16.44
C GLY A 73 4.54 15.05 -16.56
N VAL A 74 3.88 14.77 -15.44
CA VAL A 74 2.42 14.58 -15.36
C VAL A 74 1.82 15.79 -14.67
N ALA A 75 1.06 16.60 -15.40
CA ALA A 75 0.37 17.74 -14.83
C ALA A 75 -0.84 17.29 -13.99
N GLN A 76 -1.14 18.01 -12.92
CA GLN A 76 -2.27 17.69 -12.03
C GLN A 76 -3.61 17.60 -12.77
N HIS A 77 -3.84 18.53 -13.72
CA HIS A 77 -5.08 18.52 -14.51
C HIS A 77 -5.21 17.28 -15.39
N GLU A 78 -4.12 16.64 -15.82
CA GLU A 78 -4.18 15.38 -16.57
C GLU A 78 -4.80 14.26 -15.70
N ILE A 79 -4.48 14.24 -14.40
CA ILE A 79 -5.07 13.29 -13.45
C ILE A 79 -6.54 13.61 -13.18
N LEU A 80 -6.87 14.88 -12.96
CA LEU A 80 -8.25 15.33 -12.74
C LEU A 80 -9.15 15.00 -13.94
N ASP A 81 -8.63 15.19 -15.15
CA ASP A 81 -9.32 14.87 -16.40
C ASP A 81 -9.29 13.36 -16.75
N SER A 82 -8.71 12.52 -15.87
CA SER A 82 -8.55 11.07 -16.10
C SER A 82 -7.79 10.72 -17.39
N LYS A 83 -6.82 11.55 -17.79
CA LYS A 83 -5.98 11.34 -18.97
C LYS A 83 -4.89 10.31 -18.68
N HIS A 84 -5.12 9.09 -19.16
CA HIS A 84 -4.14 8.02 -19.10
C HIS A 84 -3.02 8.23 -20.13
N SER A 85 -1.77 8.04 -19.74
CA SER A 85 -0.60 8.21 -20.61
C SER A 85 0.56 7.33 -20.16
N GLU A 86 1.54 7.11 -21.03
CA GLU A 86 2.77 6.37 -20.67
C GLU A 86 3.54 7.04 -19.52
N ARG A 87 3.51 8.37 -19.44
CA ARG A 87 4.10 9.14 -18.33
C ARG A 87 3.39 8.84 -17.01
N PHE A 88 2.06 8.79 -17.04
CA PHE A 88 1.25 8.41 -15.88
C PHE A 88 1.53 6.96 -15.45
N GLU A 89 1.60 6.01 -16.39
CA GLU A 89 1.96 4.62 -16.06
C GLU A 89 3.35 4.52 -15.43
N ALA A 90 4.34 5.26 -15.95
CA ALA A 90 5.69 5.30 -15.39
C ALA A 90 5.69 5.87 -13.95
N LEU A 91 4.93 6.94 -13.71
CA LEU A 91 4.72 7.50 -12.38
C LEU A 91 4.08 6.47 -11.44
N MET A 92 3.03 5.76 -11.89
CA MET A 92 2.35 4.74 -11.07
C MET A 92 3.23 3.53 -10.78
N ARG A 93 4.05 3.09 -11.73
CA ARG A 93 5.06 2.04 -11.48
C ARG A 93 6.06 2.47 -10.41
N PHE A 94 6.50 3.73 -10.45
CA PHE A 94 7.39 4.28 -9.42
C PHE A 94 6.74 4.32 -8.04
N GLN A 95 5.47 4.74 -7.93
CA GLN A 95 4.73 4.71 -6.66
C GLN A 95 4.48 3.27 -6.17
N ALA A 96 4.18 2.33 -7.07
CA ALA A 96 3.99 0.93 -6.74
C ALA A 96 5.28 0.31 -6.17
N GLU A 97 6.42 0.60 -6.78
CA GLU A 97 7.71 0.14 -6.27
C GLU A 97 8.04 0.74 -4.90
N ARG A 98 7.70 2.01 -4.68
CA ARG A 98 7.82 2.65 -3.36
C ARG A 98 6.97 1.94 -2.31
N ALA A 99 5.72 1.58 -2.63
CA ALA A 99 4.87 0.80 -1.71
C ALA A 99 5.47 -0.59 -1.44
N ARG A 100 6.02 -1.27 -2.47
CA ARG A 100 6.73 -2.55 -2.33
C ARG A 100 7.92 -2.47 -1.41
N GLU A 101 8.71 -1.42 -1.51
CA GLU A 101 9.85 -1.21 -0.62
C GLU A 101 9.43 -1.13 0.85
N HIS A 102 8.32 -0.45 1.15
CA HIS A 102 7.76 -0.43 2.51
C HIS A 102 7.23 -1.80 2.96
N TYR A 103 6.63 -2.61 2.07
CA TYR A 103 6.29 -3.99 2.42
C TYR A 103 7.53 -4.83 2.76
N ARG A 104 8.61 -4.70 1.97
CA ARG A 104 9.87 -5.43 2.23
C ARG A 104 10.46 -5.05 3.59
N ARG A 105 10.50 -3.76 3.91
CA ARG A 105 10.97 -3.24 5.20
C ARG A 105 10.11 -3.75 6.35
N ALA A 106 8.78 -3.72 6.19
CA ALA A 106 7.87 -4.25 7.20
C ALA A 106 8.19 -5.72 7.49
N PHE A 107 8.26 -6.56 6.45
CA PHE A 107 8.47 -8.00 6.64
C PHE A 107 9.87 -8.34 7.16
N ALA A 108 10.88 -7.52 6.86
CA ALA A 108 12.21 -7.65 7.42
C ALA A 108 12.26 -7.28 8.91
N ALA A 109 11.43 -6.32 9.35
CA ALA A 109 11.35 -5.88 10.74
C ALA A 109 10.53 -6.84 11.62
N LEU A 110 9.61 -7.63 11.05
CA LEU A 110 8.71 -8.50 11.82
C LEU A 110 9.47 -9.67 12.47
N PRO A 111 9.54 -9.73 13.82
CA PRO A 111 10.16 -10.82 14.55
C PRO A 111 9.47 -12.15 14.25
N GLU A 112 10.23 -13.24 14.16
CA GLU A 112 9.66 -14.57 13.87
C GLU A 112 8.66 -15.03 14.94
N ALA A 113 8.94 -14.74 16.21
CA ALA A 113 8.07 -15.02 17.34
C ALA A 113 6.69 -14.34 17.23
N ASP A 114 6.65 -13.15 16.60
CA ASP A 114 5.43 -12.34 16.53
C ASP A 114 4.59 -12.65 15.27
N ARG A 115 5.11 -13.43 14.32
CA ARG A 115 4.38 -13.77 13.07
C ARG A 115 3.03 -14.40 13.32
N GLN A 116 2.89 -15.22 14.36
CA GLN A 116 1.62 -15.86 14.69
C GLN A 116 0.59 -14.84 15.18
N ALA A 117 0.99 -13.97 16.10
CA ALA A 117 0.15 -12.89 16.61
C ALA A 117 -0.24 -11.92 15.48
N GLN A 118 0.71 -11.58 14.61
CA GLN A 118 0.53 -10.61 13.53
C GLN A 118 -0.10 -11.20 12.26
N ARG A 119 -0.64 -12.43 12.29
CA ARG A 119 -1.33 -13.06 11.14
C ARG A 119 -2.41 -12.17 10.49
N PRO A 120 -3.27 -11.44 11.24
CA PRO A 120 -4.24 -10.54 10.62
C PRO A 120 -3.57 -9.48 9.73
N GLY A 121 -2.46 -8.89 10.20
CA GLY A 121 -1.66 -7.95 9.42
C GLY A 121 -1.06 -8.58 8.17
N LEU A 122 -0.51 -9.79 8.28
CA LEU A 122 0.05 -10.53 7.14
C LEU A 122 -1.01 -10.91 6.10
N ILE A 123 -2.24 -11.25 6.53
CA ILE A 123 -3.36 -11.53 5.63
C ILE A 123 -3.73 -10.27 4.83
N MET A 124 -3.87 -9.13 5.53
CA MET A 124 -4.13 -7.85 4.88
C MET A 124 -3.01 -7.50 3.90
N ALA A 125 -1.75 -7.76 4.27
CA ALA A 125 -0.59 -7.58 3.41
C ALA A 125 -0.68 -8.42 2.13
N ALA A 126 -1.09 -9.68 2.23
CA ALA A 126 -1.25 -10.54 1.06
C ALA A 126 -2.37 -10.03 0.11
N ILE A 127 -3.47 -9.54 0.67
CA ILE A 127 -4.59 -8.98 -0.11
C ILE A 127 -4.17 -7.70 -0.83
N TYR A 128 -3.61 -6.74 -0.10
CA TYR A 128 -3.22 -5.44 -0.64
C TYR A 128 -2.07 -5.54 -1.65
N LYS A 129 -1.07 -6.37 -1.37
CA LYS A 129 0.00 -6.68 -2.32
C LYS A 129 -0.57 -7.27 -3.61
N THR A 130 -1.53 -8.20 -3.50
CA THR A 130 -2.16 -8.79 -4.69
C THR A 130 -2.98 -7.76 -5.46
N LEU A 131 -3.67 -6.83 -4.80
CA LEU A 131 -4.33 -5.70 -5.46
C LEU A 131 -3.34 -4.86 -6.26
N LEU A 132 -2.18 -4.53 -5.66
CA LEU A 132 -1.14 -3.77 -6.33
C LEU A 132 -0.59 -4.48 -7.57
N ASP A 133 -0.42 -5.81 -7.50
CA ASP A 133 -0.01 -6.62 -8.65
C ASP A 133 -1.08 -6.62 -9.77
N GLU A 134 -2.37 -6.65 -9.43
CA GLU A 134 -3.45 -6.58 -10.42
C GLU A 134 -3.50 -5.22 -11.10
N ILE A 135 -3.31 -4.14 -10.33
CA ILE A 135 -3.23 -2.77 -10.84
C ILE A 135 -2.09 -2.65 -11.86
N GLU A 136 -0.91 -3.19 -11.54
CA GLU A 136 0.23 -3.16 -12.46
C GLU A 136 -0.02 -4.02 -13.70
N ARG A 137 -0.61 -5.21 -13.56
CA ARG A 137 -0.96 -6.09 -14.68
C ARG A 137 -1.96 -5.47 -15.65
N ASP A 138 -2.89 -4.66 -15.15
CA ASP A 138 -3.87 -3.98 -15.99
C ASP A 138 -3.34 -2.68 -16.62
N GLY A 139 -2.05 -2.35 -16.39
CA GLY A 139 -1.44 -1.12 -16.94
C GLY A 139 -1.90 0.14 -16.22
N PHE A 140 -2.18 0.04 -14.91
CA PHE A 140 -2.55 1.17 -14.06
C PHE A 140 -3.79 1.97 -14.53
N LYS A 141 -4.85 1.30 -15.02
CA LYS A 141 -6.11 1.95 -15.43
C LYS A 141 -6.96 2.53 -14.29
N VAL A 142 -6.35 2.77 -13.13
CA VAL A 142 -6.94 3.27 -11.88
C VAL A 142 -7.58 4.66 -11.97
N LEU A 143 -7.30 5.41 -13.04
CA LEU A 143 -8.01 6.67 -13.31
C LEU A 143 -9.49 6.43 -13.67
N SER A 144 -9.76 5.38 -14.44
CA SER A 144 -11.09 5.10 -15.00
C SER A 144 -11.79 3.89 -14.37
N GLN A 145 -11.03 2.98 -13.77
CA GLN A 145 -11.56 1.70 -13.27
C GLN A 145 -11.32 1.54 -11.78
N LYS A 146 -12.27 0.88 -11.11
CA LYS A 146 -12.12 0.46 -9.72
C LYS A 146 -11.77 -1.03 -9.68
N LEU A 147 -10.54 -1.33 -9.29
CA LEU A 147 -10.09 -2.70 -9.11
C LEU A 147 -10.49 -3.22 -7.73
N SER A 148 -10.98 -4.46 -7.68
CA SER A 148 -11.22 -5.15 -6.42
C SER A 148 -11.04 -6.66 -6.59
N LEU A 149 -10.51 -7.33 -5.57
CA LEU A 149 -10.45 -8.79 -5.56
C LEU A 149 -11.82 -9.37 -5.22
N THR A 150 -12.17 -10.48 -5.88
CA THR A 150 -13.37 -11.24 -5.55
C THR A 150 -13.31 -11.77 -4.11
N PRO A 151 -14.45 -11.92 -3.42
CA PRO A 151 -14.47 -12.46 -2.05
C PRO A 151 -13.76 -13.81 -1.91
N ILE A 152 -13.93 -14.69 -2.91
CA ILE A 152 -13.27 -16.01 -2.95
C ILE A 152 -11.75 -15.86 -3.03
N ARG A 153 -11.24 -14.93 -3.85
CA ARG A 153 -9.80 -14.70 -3.96
C ARG A 153 -9.22 -14.11 -2.68
N LYS A 154 -9.95 -13.21 -2.00
CA LYS A 154 -9.57 -12.70 -0.67
C LYS A 154 -9.52 -13.84 0.37
N LEU A 155 -10.53 -14.71 0.39
CA LEU A 155 -10.58 -15.86 1.29
C LEU A 155 -9.42 -16.82 1.05
N TRP A 156 -9.11 -17.11 -0.22
CA TRP A 156 -7.99 -17.98 -0.58
C TRP A 156 -6.65 -17.41 -0.14
N LEU A 157 -6.42 -16.09 -0.34
CA LEU A 157 -5.21 -15.42 0.14
C LEU A 157 -5.12 -15.45 1.66
N ALA A 158 -6.22 -15.17 2.36
CA ALA A 158 -6.28 -15.23 3.82
C ALA A 158 -5.95 -16.63 4.35
N TRP A 159 -6.57 -17.66 3.77
CA TRP A 159 -6.32 -19.04 4.15
C TRP A 159 -4.87 -19.48 3.89
N LYS A 160 -4.33 -19.16 2.71
CA LYS A 160 -2.94 -19.47 2.37
C LYS A 160 -1.95 -18.82 3.34
N THR A 161 -2.17 -17.55 3.70
CA THR A 161 -1.31 -16.86 4.66
C THR A 161 -1.48 -17.41 6.08
N TRP A 162 -2.70 -17.76 6.48
CA TRP A 162 -2.99 -18.36 7.77
C TRP A 162 -2.28 -19.70 7.97
N VAL A 163 -2.37 -20.60 6.99
CA VAL A 163 -1.73 -21.92 7.01
C VAL A 163 -0.22 -21.81 6.86
N GLY A 164 0.25 -20.91 5.99
CA GLY A 164 1.69 -20.76 5.71
C GLY A 164 2.46 -20.03 6.82
N GLY A 165 1.82 -19.13 7.57
CA GLY A 165 2.43 -18.37 8.68
C GLY A 165 3.62 -17.47 8.28
N ARG A 166 3.87 -17.31 6.97
CA ARG A 166 5.02 -16.56 6.44
C ARG A 166 4.54 -15.26 5.80
N PRO A 167 5.35 -14.20 5.88
CA PRO A 167 5.07 -12.97 5.14
C PRO A 167 4.91 -13.24 3.63
N PRO A 168 3.99 -12.55 2.96
CA PRO A 168 3.84 -12.67 1.52
C PRO A 168 5.11 -12.21 0.82
N LYS A 169 5.47 -12.84 -0.29
CA LYS A 169 6.58 -12.40 -1.13
C LYS A 169 6.18 -11.10 -1.82
N VAL A 170 7.06 -10.09 -1.75
CA VAL A 170 6.88 -8.77 -2.38
C VAL A 170 7.54 -8.76 -3.74
#